data_AF-A0A969JE61-F1
#
_entry.id   AF-A0A969JE61-F1
#
_cell.length_a   1.000
_cell.length_b   1.000
_cell.length_c   1.000
_cell.angle_alpha   90.00
_cell.angle_beta   90.00
_cell.angle_gamma   90.00
#
_symmetry.space_group_name_H-M   'P 1'
#
loop_
_entity.id
_entity.type
_entity.pdbx_description
1 polymer ?
#
loop_
_entity_poly.entity_id
_entity_poly.type
_entity_poly.pdbx_seq_one_letter_code
_entity_poly.pdbx_strand_id
1 'polypeptide(L)' 'MPRRINPICLACAQLDAEGAIALHGPTGDNCWDSKRCPRRRSHYRNRRENKCQAAG' A
#
# COMPACT_ATOMS: atom_id res chain seq x y z
N MET A 1 -0.43 -18.74 9.35
CA MET A 1 -1.63 -17.95 8.97
C MET A 1 -1.22 -16.83 8.02
N PRO A 2 -1.83 -16.68 6.83
CA PRO A 2 -1.53 -15.54 5.98
C PRO A 2 -1.96 -14.27 6.72
N ARG A 3 -0.99 -13.40 7.06
CA ARG A 3 -1.29 -12.09 7.65
C ARG A 3 -2.25 -11.37 6.70
N ARG A 4 -3.47 -11.09 7.16
CA ARG A 4 -4.50 -10.40 6.37
C ARG A 4 -3.88 -9.11 5.85
N ILE A 5 -3.71 -9.05 4.53
CA ILE A 5 -3.23 -7.83 3.90
C ILE A 5 -4.40 -6.86 3.91
N ASN A 6 -4.20 -5.67 4.45
CA ASN A 6 -5.22 -4.64 4.37
C ASN A 6 -5.38 -4.23 2.89
N PRO A 7 -6.56 -4.43 2.28
CA PRO A 7 -6.78 -4.14 0.86
C PRO A 7 -6.55 -2.66 0.55
N ILE A 8 -6.86 -1.78 1.50
CA ILE A 8 -6.59 -0.33 1.43
C ILE A 8 -5.08 -0.08 1.29
N CYS A 9 -4.24 -0.71 2.11
CA CYS A 9 -2.78 -0.55 2.01
C CYS A 9 -2.22 -1.11 0.69
N LEU A 10 -2.87 -2.12 0.11
CA LEU A 10 -2.54 -2.68 -1.21
C LEU A 10 -2.91 -1.70 -2.33
N ALA A 11 -4.04 -1.01 -2.21
CA ALA A 11 -4.44 0.06 -3.13
C ALA A 11 -3.50 1.27 -3.01
N CYS A 12 -3.21 1.73 -1.79
CA CYS A 12 -2.24 2.80 -1.55
C CYS A 12 -0.84 2.49 -2.11
N ALA A 13 -0.43 1.22 -2.13
CA ALA A 13 0.86 0.81 -2.69
C ALA A 13 0.91 0.84 -4.22
N GLN A 14 -0.24 0.79 -4.89
CA GLN A 14 -0.37 0.93 -6.34
C GLN A 14 -0.48 2.38 -6.80
N LEU A 15 -0.94 3.26 -5.91
CA LEU A 15 -1.03 4.70 -6.16
C LEU A 15 0.28 5.41 -5.77
N ASP A 16 0.51 6.58 -6.36
CA ASP A 16 1.53 7.52 -5.91
C ASP A 16 1.20 8.13 -4.56
N ALA A 17 2.20 8.73 -3.91
CA ALA A 17 2.03 9.26 -2.56
C ALA A 17 0.90 10.31 -2.50
N GLU A 18 0.85 11.20 -3.48
CA GLU A 18 -0.18 12.24 -3.58
C GLU A 18 -1.57 11.65 -3.86
N GLY A 19 -1.69 10.67 -4.77
CA GLY A 19 -2.96 10.00 -5.05
C GLY A 19 -3.49 9.21 -3.85
N ALA A 20 -2.60 8.58 -3.08
CA ALA A 20 -2.97 7.87 -1.87
C ALA A 20 -3.35 8.82 -0.71
N ILE A 21 -2.75 10.03 -0.64
CA ILE A 21 -3.16 11.09 0.30
C ILE A 21 -4.53 11.64 -0.10
N ALA A 22 -4.77 11.87 -1.40
CA ALA A 22 -6.05 12.38 -1.88
C ALA A 22 -7.21 11.41 -1.59
N LEU A 23 -6.97 10.10 -1.73
CA LEU A 23 -7.98 9.05 -1.50
C LEU A 23 -8.12 8.64 -0.02
N HIS A 24 -7.01 8.46 0.70
CA HIS A 24 -7.00 7.87 2.05
C HIS A 24 -6.37 8.77 3.11
N GLY A 25 -6.10 10.03 2.77
CA GLY A 25 -5.62 11.06 3.70
C GLY A 25 -6.70 11.56 4.65
N PRO A 26 -6.46 12.70 5.32
CA PRO A 26 -7.34 13.22 6.38
C PRO A 26 -8.74 13.57 5.90
N THR A 27 -8.93 13.77 4.59
CA THR A 27 -10.22 14.05 3.97
C THR A 27 -10.98 12.76 3.59
N GLY A 28 -10.33 11.60 3.63
CA GLY A 28 -10.91 10.28 3.34
C GLY A 28 -10.94 9.40 4.59
N ASP A 29 -10.33 8.22 4.52
CA ASP A 29 -10.31 7.23 5.62
C ASP A 29 -9.40 7.57 6.81
N ASN A 30 -8.67 8.70 6.75
CA ASN A 30 -7.62 9.07 7.71
C ASN A 30 -6.59 7.92 7.94
N CYS A 31 -6.40 7.10 6.90
CA CYS A 31 -5.54 5.93 6.93
C CYS A 31 -4.08 6.31 6.61
N TRP A 32 -3.87 7.44 5.93
CA TRP A 32 -2.54 7.90 5.53
C TRP A 32 -1.74 8.45 6.71
N ASP A 33 -0.62 7.79 7.02
CA ASP A 33 0.35 8.24 8.00
C ASP A 33 1.68 8.55 7.30
N SER A 34 2.10 9.82 7.31
CA SER A 34 3.31 10.29 6.61
C SER A 34 4.61 9.60 7.07
N LYS A 35 4.64 9.03 8.29
CA LYS A 35 5.80 8.31 8.82
C LYS A 35 5.78 6.82 8.50
N ARG A 36 4.60 6.18 8.45
CA ARG A 36 4.43 4.72 8.31
C ARG A 36 3.98 4.28 6.91
N CYS A 37 3.15 5.06 6.22
CA CYS A 37 2.60 4.71 4.90
C CYS A 37 3.66 4.62 3.80
N PRO A 38 4.69 5.49 3.71
CA PRO A 38 5.75 5.33 2.71
C PRO A 38 6.47 3.98 2.84
N ARG A 39 6.84 3.62 4.06
CA ARG A 39 7.53 2.35 4.37
C ARG A 39 6.62 1.13 4.14
N ARG A 40 5.33 1.22 4.50
CA ARG A 40 4.33 0.18 4.18
C ARG A 40 4.11 0.03 2.68
N ARG A 41 4.01 1.13 1.92
CA ARG A 41 3.85 1.12 0.46
C ARG A 41 5.01 0.40 -0.21
N SER A 42 6.26 0.74 0.13
CA SER A 42 7.43 -0.01 -0.34
C SER A 42 7.35 -1.48 0.03
N HIS A 43 7.00 -1.82 1.27
CA HIS A 43 6.86 -3.22 1.67
C HIS A 43 5.80 -3.98 0.85
N TYR A 44 4.63 -3.38 0.60
CA TYR A 44 3.56 -4.00 -0.20
C TYR A 44 3.90 -4.07 -1.69
N ARG A 45 4.55 -3.05 -2.25
CA ARG A 45 5.05 -3.03 -3.63
C ARG A 45 6.05 -4.17 -3.86
N ASN A 46 7.06 -4.29 -3.00
CA ASN A 46 8.06 -5.37 -3.06
C ASN A 46 7.47 -6.76 -2.82
N ARG A 47 6.42 -6.88 -2.00
CA ARG A 47 5.71 -8.16 -1.82
C ARG A 47 4.91 -8.58 -3.05
N ARG A 48 4.52 -7.65 -3.92
CA ARG A 48 3.91 -7.96 -5.22
C ARG A 48 4.97 -8.31 -6.25
N GLU A 49 6.11 -7.61 -6.24
CA GLU A 49 7.25 -7.90 -7.14
C GLU A 49 7.87 -9.28 -6.86
N ASN A 50 7.89 -9.72 -5.60
CA ASN A 50 8.26 -11.09 -5.23
C ASN A 50 7.18 -12.14 -5.55
N LYS A 51 6.00 -11.74 -6.07
CA LYS A 51 4.96 -12.67 -6.53
C LYS A 51 4.91 -12.84 -8.05
N CYS A 52 5.68 -12.05 -8.83
CA CYS A 52 5.81 -12.25 -10.27
C CYS A 52 7.01 -13.12 -10.70
N GLN A 53 7.69 -13.82 -9.78
CA GLN A 53 8.68 -14.87 -10.11
C GLN A 53 8.10 -16.30 -10.13
N ALA A 54 6.77 -16.48 -10.22
CA ALA A 54 6.14 -17.81 -10.30
C ALA A 54 4.92 -17.85 -11.24
N ALA A 55 5.04 -17.19 -12.40
CA ALA A 55 4.12 -17.37 -13.52
C ALA A 55 4.94 -17.32 -14.82
N GLY A 56 5.68 -18.39 -15.06
CA GLY A 56 6.39 -18.70 -16.29
C GLY A 56 6.41 -20.22 -16.42
#